data_AF-A0A0F4VJH3-F1
#
_entry.id   AF-A0A0F4VJH3-F1
#
_cell.length_a   1.000
_cell.length_b   1.000
_cell.length_c   1.000
_cell.angle_alpha   90.00
_cell.angle_beta   90.00
_cell.angle_gamma   90.00
#
_symmetry.space_group_name_H-M   'P 1'
#
loop_
_entity.id
_entity.type
_entity.pdbx_description
1 polymer ?
#
loop_
_entity_poly.entity_id
_entity_poly.type
_entity_poly.pdbx_seq_one_letter_code
_entity_poly.pdbx_strand_id
1 'polypeptide(L)'
;MITSDDSFSTLESASNQPQQILGNGVNTKYAQYNNTNQQMTNKPANHLQKQDKDEDTEHENVVQQPGLEQELDYEPTSQDSDEDLQEINDLHEVHLDDGEKITIAELKDAYWRRQDYLSKQQDIVEQKNYVQKQAKILAHSADSLAQLINHHMPADPHPSLAQTDPSAYQNIINLRQQALNIINHFVEEGRYPDKIAKELDTEHVEIKLKNENEKLENIFPQTKDPAQRESFFQNIFKIGKKIGFQEEEMKNIIDHRLLVLAHYAQLGLQSQKISEDVYRKIRHKPSVSSVPNRKKSSNHHRITSQQRAIQKLQKSGSFYDALDIDFV
;
A
#
# COMPACT_ATOMS: atom_id res chain seq x y z
N MET A 1 41.84 62.60 26.72
CA MET A 1 42.22 61.75 25.57
C MET A 1 42.39 60.35 26.13
N ILE A 2 41.67 59.30 25.76
CA ILE A 2 40.67 59.03 24.72
C ILE A 2 39.73 57.95 25.30
N THR A 3 38.46 58.06 24.94
CA THR A 3 37.33 57.16 25.19
C THR A 3 37.40 55.88 24.35
N SER A 4 36.87 54.75 24.84
CA SER A 4 36.50 53.56 24.04
C SER A 4 35.43 52.81 24.85
N ASP A 5 34.14 53.10 24.67
CA ASP A 5 33.22 52.58 23.65
C ASP A 5 32.91 51.09 23.86
N ASP A 6 31.90 50.84 24.70
CA ASP A 6 31.27 49.54 24.91
C ASP A 6 30.31 49.27 23.74
N SER A 7 30.74 48.41 22.83
CA SER A 7 29.88 47.82 21.79
C SER A 7 30.45 46.47 21.38
N PHE A 8 29.99 45.40 22.03
CA PHE A 8 30.07 44.06 21.45
C PHE A 8 28.74 43.32 21.63
N SER A 9 28.02 43.27 20.52
CA SER A 9 26.84 42.48 20.22
C SER A 9 27.11 41.01 20.50
N THR A 10 26.23 40.40 21.29
CA THR A 10 26.12 38.95 21.47
C THR A 10 25.58 38.33 20.18
N LEU A 11 26.40 37.50 19.54
CA LEU A 11 25.99 36.64 18.43
C LEU A 11 25.22 35.43 18.98
N GLU A 12 23.94 35.46 18.66
CA GLU A 12 22.91 34.47 18.91
C GLU A 12 23.18 33.21 18.05
N SER A 13 23.36 32.06 18.71
CA SER A 13 23.54 30.76 18.04
C SER A 13 22.18 30.25 17.56
N ALA A 14 21.88 30.44 16.28
CA ALA A 14 20.72 29.86 15.61
C ALA A 14 20.94 28.35 15.37
N SER A 15 20.40 27.53 16.27
CA SER A 15 20.13 26.10 16.01
C SER A 15 18.95 26.01 15.05
N ASN A 16 19.25 25.59 13.82
CA ASN A 16 18.31 25.48 12.72
C ASN A 16 17.48 24.19 12.86
N GLN A 17 16.41 24.24 13.64
CA GLN A 17 15.33 23.23 13.65
C GLN A 17 14.30 23.64 12.57
N PRO A 18 13.99 22.79 11.58
CA PRO A 18 12.90 23.10 10.66
C PRO A 18 11.57 23.08 11.41
N GLN A 19 10.99 24.28 11.50
CA GLN A 19 9.70 24.58 12.10
C GLN A 19 8.60 23.68 11.52
N GLN A 20 7.93 22.94 12.41
CA GLN A 20 6.66 22.27 12.13
C GLN A 20 5.61 23.34 11.82
N ILE A 21 5.24 23.47 10.55
CA ILE A 21 4.12 24.30 10.15
C ILE A 21 2.83 23.50 10.40
N LEU A 22 2.05 24.02 11.35
CA LEU A 22 0.69 23.60 11.68
C LEU A 22 -0.20 23.58 10.41
N GLY A 23 -0.62 22.39 10.01
CA GLY A 23 -1.61 22.14 8.98
C GLY A 23 -2.67 21.16 9.49
N ASN A 24 -3.75 21.72 10.03
CA ASN A 24 -5.10 21.16 10.16
C ASN A 24 -5.23 19.73 10.74
N GLY A 25 -5.36 19.70 12.07
CA GLY A 25 -5.82 18.52 12.80
C GLY A 25 -7.27 18.16 12.49
N VAL A 26 -7.47 17.10 11.72
CA VAL A 26 -8.63 16.19 11.85
C VAL A 26 -8.28 14.73 11.55
N ASN A 27 -6.99 14.40 11.37
CA ASN A 27 -6.55 13.05 10.99
C ASN A 27 -6.37 12.09 12.19
N THR A 28 -6.72 12.51 13.41
CA THR A 28 -6.39 11.78 14.62
C THR A 28 -7.31 10.59 14.87
N LYS A 29 -8.63 10.67 14.68
CA LYS A 29 -9.51 9.59 15.21
C LYS A 29 -9.39 8.23 14.53
N TYR A 30 -9.02 8.18 13.25
CA TYR A 30 -8.94 6.93 12.49
C TYR A 30 -7.50 6.47 12.23
N ALA A 31 -6.53 7.39 12.17
CA ALA A 31 -5.11 7.03 12.23
C ALA A 31 -4.70 6.57 13.64
N GLN A 32 -5.32 7.09 14.71
CA GLN A 32 -5.07 6.63 16.08
C GLN A 32 -5.63 5.22 16.35
N TYR A 33 -6.67 4.77 15.64
CA TYR A 33 -7.21 3.42 15.84
C TYR A 33 -6.22 2.32 15.44
N ASN A 34 -5.42 2.56 14.40
CA ASN A 34 -4.38 1.63 13.95
C ASN A 34 -3.10 1.74 14.78
N ASN A 35 -2.82 2.90 15.37
CA ASN A 35 -1.62 3.14 16.18
C ASN A 35 -1.78 2.66 17.64
N THR A 36 -3.00 2.67 18.20
CA THR A 36 -3.23 2.32 19.63
C THR A 36 -3.24 0.80 19.89
N ASN A 37 -3.60 -0.03 18.90
CA ASN A 37 -3.73 -1.48 19.10
C ASN A 37 -2.43 -2.27 18.91
N GLN A 38 -1.41 -1.72 18.24
CA GLN A 38 -0.09 -2.36 18.16
C GLN A 38 0.66 -2.35 19.51
N GLN A 39 0.25 -1.50 20.46
CA GLN A 39 0.83 -1.45 21.80
C GLN A 39 0.15 -2.38 22.81
N MET A 40 -0.98 -3.03 22.47
CA MET A 40 -1.78 -3.83 23.42
C MET A 40 -1.77 -5.35 23.18
N THR A 41 -0.94 -5.88 22.29
CA THR A 41 -0.81 -7.33 22.06
C THR A 41 0.42 -7.94 22.75
N ASN A 42 0.71 -7.52 23.99
CA ASN A 42 1.69 -8.20 24.85
C ASN A 42 1.04 -8.61 26.17
N LYS A 43 0.24 -9.69 26.16
CA LYS A 43 -0.08 -10.44 27.38
C LYS A 43 -0.35 -11.92 27.06
N PRO A 44 0.31 -12.87 27.73
CA PRO A 44 0.33 -14.27 27.31
C PRO A 44 -0.92 -15.01 27.81
N ALA A 45 -1.60 -15.72 26.92
CA ALA A 45 -2.60 -16.72 27.28
C ALA A 45 -1.95 -18.11 27.16
N ASN A 46 -1.76 -18.72 28.33
CA ASN A 46 -1.23 -20.05 28.54
C ASN A 46 -2.39 -21.05 28.41
N HIS A 47 -2.41 -21.90 27.39
CA HIS A 47 -3.12 -23.18 27.46
C HIS A 47 -2.36 -24.25 26.69
N LEU A 48 -2.01 -25.28 27.45
CA LEU A 48 -1.17 -26.40 27.08
C LEU A 48 -2.09 -27.56 26.66
N GLN A 49 -1.96 -28.07 25.44
CA GLN A 49 -2.36 -29.44 25.14
C GLN A 49 -1.34 -30.09 24.20
N LYS A 50 -0.74 -31.15 24.73
CA LYS A 50 0.32 -31.96 24.12
C LYS A 50 -0.30 -32.93 23.10
N GLN A 51 0.33 -33.05 21.94
CA GLN A 51 0.53 -34.36 21.30
C GLN A 51 1.75 -34.32 20.38
N ASP A 52 2.54 -35.38 20.49
CA ASP A 52 3.90 -35.56 19.98
C ASP A 52 3.95 -36.01 18.50
N LYS A 53 5.06 -35.60 17.87
CA LYS A 53 5.88 -36.27 16.83
C LYS A 53 5.57 -36.18 15.34
N ASP A 54 6.49 -35.46 14.68
CA ASP A 54 7.35 -35.84 13.55
C ASP A 54 6.68 -36.32 12.25
N GLU A 55 6.64 -35.46 11.23
CA GLU A 55 7.52 -35.59 10.07
C GLU A 55 7.46 -34.34 9.17
N ASP A 56 8.67 -33.90 8.85
CA ASP A 56 9.12 -32.90 7.90
C ASP A 56 8.40 -32.98 6.55
N THR A 57 7.81 -31.88 6.06
CA THR A 57 7.73 -31.46 4.63
C THR A 57 6.92 -30.15 4.56
N GLU A 58 7.58 -29.00 4.73
CA GLU A 58 7.00 -27.72 4.32
C GLU A 58 7.20 -27.53 2.80
N HIS A 59 6.11 -27.69 2.05
CA HIS A 59 6.01 -27.17 0.69
C HIS A 59 5.85 -25.65 0.74
N GLU A 60 6.97 -24.94 0.76
CA GLU A 60 6.99 -23.50 0.52
C GLU A 60 6.70 -23.25 -0.97
N ASN A 61 5.53 -22.66 -1.24
CA ASN A 61 5.13 -22.18 -2.55
C ASN A 61 6.07 -21.02 -2.95
N VAL A 62 7.18 -21.36 -3.59
CA VAL A 62 7.97 -20.45 -4.40
C VAL A 62 7.07 -19.98 -5.53
N VAL A 63 6.66 -18.71 -5.48
CA VAL A 63 6.13 -18.02 -6.66
C VAL A 63 7.26 -17.98 -7.68
N GLN A 64 7.27 -18.99 -8.56
CA GLN A 64 8.07 -19.02 -9.77
C GLN A 64 7.62 -17.84 -10.62
N GLN A 65 8.43 -16.78 -10.65
CA GLN A 65 8.48 -15.95 -11.84
C GLN A 65 8.81 -16.88 -13.01
N PRO A 66 8.05 -16.82 -14.12
CA PRO A 66 8.31 -17.68 -15.26
C PRO A 66 9.72 -17.40 -15.76
N GLY A 67 10.58 -18.42 -15.69
CA GLY A 67 11.86 -18.44 -16.36
C GLY A 67 11.60 -18.24 -17.86
N LEU A 68 12.07 -17.12 -18.38
CA LEU A 68 12.40 -17.00 -19.79
C LEU A 68 13.83 -17.52 -19.96
N GLU A 69 14.02 -18.80 -19.68
CA GLU A 69 15.12 -19.58 -20.27
C GLU A 69 14.70 -19.90 -21.70
N GLN A 70 14.85 -18.92 -22.58
CA GLN A 70 14.89 -19.19 -24.00
C GLN A 70 16.35 -19.53 -24.31
N GLU A 71 16.69 -20.80 -24.09
CA GLU A 71 17.93 -21.40 -24.55
C GLU A 71 17.90 -21.36 -26.08
N LEU A 72 18.42 -20.26 -26.64
CA LEU A 72 18.68 -20.15 -28.06
C LEU A 72 20.01 -20.86 -28.32
N ASP A 73 19.92 -22.17 -28.50
CA ASP A 73 20.98 -22.99 -29.09
C ASP A 73 21.13 -22.58 -30.57
N TYR A 74 21.93 -21.55 -30.81
CA TYR A 74 22.43 -21.22 -32.14
C TYR A 74 23.77 -21.95 -32.34
N GLU A 75 23.73 -23.11 -33.00
CA GLU A 75 24.89 -23.54 -33.77
C GLU A 75 25.21 -22.43 -34.79
N PRO A 76 26.45 -21.91 -34.83
CA PRO A 76 26.83 -21.00 -35.89
C PRO A 76 27.00 -21.85 -37.16
N THR A 77 25.95 -21.96 -37.97
CA THR A 77 26.11 -22.33 -39.37
C THR A 77 26.86 -21.19 -40.05
N SER A 78 28.17 -21.35 -40.17
CA SER A 78 29.04 -20.54 -41.03
C SER A 78 28.61 -20.75 -42.49
N GLN A 79 27.69 -19.92 -42.96
CA GLN A 79 27.50 -19.67 -44.37
C GLN A 79 28.20 -18.36 -44.70
N ASP A 80 29.33 -18.49 -45.39
CA ASP A 80 29.99 -17.39 -46.10
C ASP A 80 28.95 -16.67 -46.95
N SER A 81 28.65 -15.43 -46.58
CA SER A 81 27.93 -14.46 -47.39
C SER A 81 28.62 -13.13 -47.16
N ASP A 82 29.62 -12.87 -48.01
CA ASP A 82 30.25 -11.58 -48.19
C ASP A 82 29.24 -10.60 -48.82
N GLU A 83 28.31 -10.08 -48.01
CA GLU A 83 27.45 -8.96 -48.36
C GLU A 83 27.38 -7.99 -47.17
N ASP A 84 28.11 -6.88 -47.30
CA ASP A 84 28.04 -5.66 -46.50
C ASP A 84 27.88 -5.81 -44.98
N LEU A 85 28.96 -6.22 -44.30
CA LEU A 85 29.18 -5.84 -42.91
C LEU A 85 29.43 -4.31 -42.86
N GLN A 86 28.35 -3.53 -42.97
CA GLN A 86 28.38 -2.17 -42.46
C GLN A 86 28.73 -2.28 -40.99
N GLU A 87 29.92 -1.82 -40.58
CA GLU A 87 30.29 -1.67 -39.19
C GLU A 87 29.15 -0.91 -38.51
N ILE A 88 28.35 -1.64 -37.72
CA ILE A 88 27.27 -1.08 -36.94
C ILE A 88 27.94 -0.22 -35.86
N ASN A 89 28.17 1.04 -36.22
CA ASN A 89 28.79 2.03 -35.36
C ASN A 89 27.79 2.37 -34.23
N ASP A 90 28.31 2.73 -33.07
CA ASP A 90 27.53 3.07 -31.88
C ASP A 90 26.55 4.25 -32.12
N LEU A 91 26.74 5.03 -33.19
CA LEU A 91 25.82 6.09 -33.65
C LEU A 91 24.60 5.60 -34.45
N HIS A 92 24.52 4.32 -34.81
CA HIS A 92 23.40 3.82 -35.60
C HIS A 92 22.10 3.91 -34.79
N GLU A 93 21.03 4.43 -35.41
CA GLU A 93 19.73 4.62 -34.78
C GLU A 93 18.87 3.35 -34.93
N VAL A 94 18.34 2.87 -33.81
CA VAL A 94 17.37 1.77 -33.73
C VAL A 94 16.02 2.37 -33.36
N HIS A 95 14.99 1.94 -34.07
CA HIS A 95 13.61 2.30 -33.77
C HIS A 95 13.02 1.32 -32.76
N LEU A 96 12.48 1.84 -31.66
CA LEU A 96 11.72 1.07 -30.66
C LEU A 96 10.26 0.87 -31.13
N ASP A 97 9.57 -0.11 -30.54
CA ASP A 97 8.15 -0.41 -30.82
C ASP A 97 7.19 0.78 -30.56
N ASP A 98 7.61 1.73 -29.71
CA ASP A 98 6.88 2.98 -29.40
C ASP A 98 7.16 4.12 -30.41
N GLY A 99 7.94 3.85 -31.46
CA GLY A 99 8.29 4.81 -32.51
C GLY A 99 9.42 5.78 -32.17
N GLU A 100 9.97 5.71 -30.95
CA GLU A 100 11.14 6.48 -30.52
C GLU A 100 12.43 5.91 -31.16
N LYS A 101 13.36 6.80 -31.51
CA LYS A 101 14.67 6.44 -32.09
C LYS A 101 15.75 6.60 -31.05
N ILE A 102 16.49 5.53 -30.77
CA ILE A 102 17.63 5.55 -29.85
C ILE A 102 18.87 4.99 -30.52
N THR A 103 20.03 5.48 -30.13
CA THR A 103 21.30 5.00 -30.68
C THR A 103 21.69 3.66 -30.06
N ILE A 104 22.49 2.87 -30.76
CA ILE A 104 23.04 1.61 -30.23
C ILE A 104 23.95 1.86 -29.02
N ALA A 105 24.67 3.00 -28.98
CA ALA A 105 25.40 3.45 -27.80
C ALA A 105 24.49 3.55 -26.57
N GLU A 106 23.34 4.22 -26.73
CA GLU A 106 22.39 4.46 -25.65
C GLU A 106 21.71 3.16 -25.18
N LEU A 107 21.45 2.22 -26.10
CA LEU A 107 20.97 0.88 -25.77
C LEU A 107 21.98 0.09 -24.94
N LYS A 108 23.26 0.07 -25.35
CA LYS A 108 24.33 -0.61 -24.61
C LYS A 108 24.51 0.00 -23.22
N ASP A 109 24.52 1.33 -23.13
CA ASP A 109 24.61 2.04 -21.86
C ASP A 109 23.41 1.75 -20.96
N ALA A 110 22.18 1.73 -21.51
CA ALA A 110 20.98 1.38 -20.75
C ALA A 110 21.03 -0.07 -20.24
N TYR A 111 21.52 -0.99 -21.05
CA TYR A 111 21.73 -2.39 -20.67
C TYR A 111 22.76 -2.51 -19.52
N TRP A 112 23.93 -1.86 -19.64
CA TRP A 112 24.95 -1.87 -18.58
C TRP A 112 24.47 -1.20 -17.30
N ARG A 113 23.75 -0.07 -17.40
CA ARG A 113 23.12 0.56 -16.22
C ARG A 113 22.12 -0.37 -15.55
N ARG A 114 21.32 -1.12 -16.31
CA ARG A 114 20.39 -2.11 -15.78
C ARG A 114 21.13 -3.25 -15.09
N GLN A 115 22.18 -3.79 -15.71
CA GLN A 115 23.00 -4.86 -15.14
C GLN A 115 23.67 -4.42 -13.83
N ASP A 116 24.24 -3.22 -13.81
CA ASP A 116 24.85 -2.61 -12.63
C ASP A 116 23.81 -2.39 -11.53
N TYR A 117 22.62 -1.91 -11.87
CA TYR A 117 21.52 -1.76 -10.92
C TYR A 117 21.09 -3.10 -10.31
N LEU A 118 20.94 -4.15 -11.12
CA LEU A 118 20.60 -5.49 -10.66
C LEU A 118 21.69 -6.06 -9.74
N SER A 119 22.96 -5.91 -10.12
CA SER A 119 24.10 -6.34 -9.31
C SER A 119 24.13 -5.61 -7.96
N LYS A 120 23.94 -4.28 -7.97
CA LYS A 120 23.83 -3.48 -6.74
C LYS A 120 22.64 -3.89 -5.88
N GLN A 121 21.50 -4.21 -6.47
CA GLN A 121 20.35 -4.71 -5.72
C GLN A 121 20.66 -6.04 -5.04
N GLN A 122 21.33 -6.96 -5.73
CA GLN A 122 21.79 -8.23 -5.16
C GLN A 122 22.79 -7.98 -4.03
N ASP A 123 23.79 -7.13 -4.22
CA ASP A 123 24.76 -6.75 -3.18
C ASP A 123 24.08 -6.19 -1.93
N ILE A 124 23.08 -5.31 -2.10
CA ILE A 124 22.31 -4.75 -0.98
C ILE A 124 21.54 -5.85 -0.23
N VAL A 125 20.93 -6.79 -0.95
CA VAL A 125 20.22 -7.92 -0.33
C VAL A 125 21.19 -8.83 0.42
N GLU A 126 22.34 -9.13 -0.17
CA GLU A 126 23.40 -9.93 0.48
C GLU A 126 23.93 -9.24 1.73
N GLN A 127 24.22 -7.94 1.66
CA GLN A 127 24.64 -7.13 2.82
C GLN A 127 23.57 -7.12 3.91
N LYS A 128 22.29 -6.94 3.57
CA LYS A 128 21.18 -7.01 4.52
C LYS A 128 21.12 -8.38 5.21
N ASN A 129 21.18 -9.45 4.43
CA ASN A 129 21.17 -10.81 4.95
C ASN A 129 22.38 -11.09 5.85
N TYR A 130 23.56 -10.59 5.48
CA TYR A 130 24.76 -10.69 6.29
C TYR A 130 24.59 -9.97 7.63
N VAL A 131 24.14 -8.70 7.62
CA VAL A 131 23.90 -7.92 8.84
C VAL A 131 22.85 -8.59 9.72
N GLN A 132 21.75 -9.08 9.14
CA GLN A 132 20.71 -9.80 9.88
C GLN A 132 21.22 -11.10 10.50
N LYS A 133 22.06 -11.87 9.79
CA LYS A 133 22.71 -13.07 10.35
C LYS A 133 23.62 -12.70 11.52
N GLN A 134 24.44 -11.67 11.38
CA GLN A 134 25.32 -11.20 12.46
C GLN A 134 24.52 -10.71 13.68
N ALA A 135 23.43 -9.98 13.46
CA ALA A 135 22.53 -9.55 14.53
C ALA A 135 21.93 -10.75 15.29
N LYS A 136 21.48 -11.79 14.58
CA LYS A 136 20.97 -13.02 15.21
C LYS A 136 22.04 -13.75 16.02
N ILE A 137 23.27 -13.85 15.50
CA ILE A 137 24.40 -14.45 16.22
C ILE A 137 24.72 -13.63 17.48
N LEU A 138 24.69 -12.30 17.39
CA LEU A 138 24.93 -11.42 18.52
C LEU A 138 23.84 -11.58 19.59
N ALA A 139 22.56 -11.57 19.20
CA ALA A 139 21.45 -11.81 20.11
C ALA A 139 21.55 -13.17 20.81
N HIS A 140 21.84 -14.23 20.05
CA HIS A 140 21.99 -15.58 20.60
C HIS A 140 23.21 -15.71 21.53
N SER A 141 24.32 -15.07 21.18
CA SER A 141 25.53 -15.10 22.02
C SER A 141 25.33 -14.29 23.31
N ALA A 142 24.61 -13.16 23.26
CA ALA A 142 24.20 -12.39 24.43
C ALA A 142 23.29 -13.21 25.36
N ASP A 143 22.28 -13.90 24.82
CA ASP A 143 21.41 -14.79 25.61
C ASP A 143 22.18 -15.96 26.22
N SER A 144 23.11 -16.56 25.47
CA SER A 144 23.94 -17.67 25.97
C SER A 144 24.88 -17.21 27.09
N LEU A 145 25.48 -16.02 26.95
CA LEU A 145 26.30 -15.40 28.00
C LEU A 145 25.46 -15.10 29.25
N ALA A 146 24.26 -14.53 29.07
CA ALA A 146 23.35 -14.24 30.17
C ALA A 146 22.98 -15.52 30.95
N GLN A 147 22.73 -16.63 30.25
CA GLN A 147 22.48 -17.94 30.87
C GLN A 147 23.70 -18.46 31.64
N LEU A 148 24.91 -18.32 31.08
CA LEU A 148 26.14 -18.73 31.75
C LEU A 148 26.38 -17.92 33.04
N ILE A 149 26.21 -16.60 32.99
CA ILE A 149 26.37 -15.74 34.18
C ILE A 149 25.31 -16.10 35.23
N ASN A 150 24.07 -16.35 34.80
CA ASN A 150 23.00 -16.76 35.72
C ASN A 150 23.29 -18.11 36.38
N HIS A 151 23.91 -19.06 35.67
CA HIS A 151 24.31 -20.35 36.24
C HIS A 151 25.45 -20.24 37.25
N HIS A 152 26.39 -19.32 37.05
CA HIS A 152 27.52 -19.07 37.95
C HIS A 152 27.24 -18.02 39.03
N MET A 153 26.04 -17.45 39.06
CA MET A 153 25.65 -16.45 40.05
C MET A 153 25.47 -17.11 41.43
N PRO A 154 26.01 -16.51 42.51
CA PRO A 154 25.74 -16.97 43.87
C PRO A 154 24.23 -16.98 44.18
N ALA A 155 23.77 -18.00 44.90
CA ALA A 155 22.42 -18.04 45.44
C ALA A 155 22.17 -16.89 46.42
N ASP A 156 20.90 -16.53 46.62
CA ASP A 156 20.53 -15.45 47.53
C ASP A 156 21.03 -15.75 48.95
N PRO A 157 21.76 -14.82 49.60
CA PRO A 157 22.29 -15.05 50.93
C PRO A 157 21.14 -15.12 51.96
N HIS A 158 21.22 -16.09 52.88
CA HIS A 158 20.21 -16.23 53.92
C HIS A 158 20.24 -15.00 54.87
N PRO A 159 19.09 -14.46 55.29
CA PRO A 159 19.04 -13.23 56.11
C PRO A 159 19.80 -13.32 57.44
N SER A 160 19.97 -14.53 57.98
CA SER A 160 20.77 -14.75 59.19
C SER A 160 22.25 -14.44 59.00
N LEU A 161 22.77 -14.53 57.77
CA LEU A 161 24.17 -14.23 57.47
C LEU A 161 24.48 -12.74 57.72
N ALA A 162 23.50 -11.85 57.53
CA ALA A 162 23.65 -10.43 57.85
C ALA A 162 23.85 -10.17 59.36
N GLN A 163 23.42 -11.08 60.22
CA GLN A 163 23.58 -10.98 61.68
C GLN A 163 24.87 -11.62 62.17
N THR A 164 25.34 -12.69 61.52
CA THR A 164 26.55 -13.43 61.90
C THR A 164 27.82 -12.87 61.25
N ASP A 165 27.75 -12.47 59.98
CA ASP A 165 28.84 -11.84 59.24
C ASP A 165 28.29 -10.83 58.20
N PRO A 166 28.10 -9.56 58.62
CA PRO A 166 27.61 -8.51 57.74
C PRO A 166 28.51 -8.28 56.51
N SER A 167 29.81 -8.54 56.62
CA SER A 167 30.77 -8.27 55.55
C SER A 167 30.64 -9.30 54.42
N ALA A 168 30.54 -10.58 54.76
CA ALA A 168 30.30 -11.65 53.80
C ALA A 168 28.95 -11.49 53.11
N TYR A 169 27.90 -11.11 53.85
CA TYR A 169 26.58 -10.83 53.29
C TYR A 169 26.65 -9.72 52.23
N GLN A 170 27.29 -8.59 52.54
CA GLN A 170 27.41 -7.47 51.63
C GLN A 170 28.22 -7.82 50.37
N ASN A 171 29.29 -8.61 50.53
CA ASN A 171 30.10 -9.08 49.40
C ASN A 171 29.31 -9.93 48.41
N ILE A 172 28.47 -10.86 48.92
CA ILE A 172 27.61 -11.70 48.09
C ILE A 172 26.57 -10.86 47.35
N ILE A 173 25.92 -9.92 48.04
CA ILE A 173 24.94 -9.00 47.42
C ILE A 173 25.62 -8.15 46.34
N ASN A 174 26.79 -7.58 46.62
CA ASN A 174 27.53 -6.76 45.65
C ASN A 174 27.91 -7.56 44.40
N LEU A 175 28.47 -8.76 44.58
CA LEU A 175 28.85 -9.63 43.46
C LEU A 175 27.63 -10.02 42.61
N ARG A 176 26.50 -10.33 43.26
CA ARG A 176 25.24 -10.61 42.58
C ARG A 176 24.71 -9.40 41.81
N GLN A 177 24.73 -8.21 42.42
CA GLN A 177 24.33 -6.97 41.73
C GLN A 177 25.19 -6.68 40.50
N GLN A 178 26.52 -6.87 40.61
CA GLN A 178 27.42 -6.73 39.46
C GLN A 178 27.07 -7.72 38.34
N ALA A 179 26.85 -8.99 38.68
CA ALA A 179 26.47 -10.00 37.70
C ALA A 179 25.10 -9.71 37.05
N LEU A 180 24.11 -9.21 37.80
CA LEU A 180 22.82 -8.76 37.24
C LEU A 180 22.98 -7.56 36.30
N ASN A 181 23.81 -6.59 36.66
CA ASN A 181 24.08 -5.43 35.80
C ASN A 181 24.72 -5.86 34.47
N ILE A 182 25.66 -6.80 34.51
CA ILE A 182 26.30 -7.36 33.31
C ILE A 182 25.26 -8.08 32.45
N ILE A 183 24.44 -8.96 33.04
CA ILE A 183 23.36 -9.66 32.32
C ILE A 183 22.42 -8.65 31.63
N ASN A 184 21.93 -7.67 32.38
CA ASN A 184 21.00 -6.67 31.84
C ASN A 184 21.62 -5.89 30.68
N HIS A 185 22.89 -5.48 30.82
CA HIS A 185 23.59 -4.78 29.74
C HIS A 185 23.69 -5.64 28.48
N PHE A 186 24.14 -6.89 28.58
CA PHE A 186 24.28 -7.76 27.40
C PHE A 186 22.94 -8.13 26.76
N VAL A 187 21.89 -8.37 27.56
CA VAL A 187 20.55 -8.66 27.03
C VAL A 187 19.97 -7.45 26.30
N GLU A 188 20.15 -6.24 26.83
CA GLU A 188 19.67 -5.01 26.17
C GLU A 188 20.44 -4.71 24.87
N GLU A 189 21.77 -4.85 24.88
CA GLU A 189 22.62 -4.70 23.69
C GLU A 189 22.31 -5.76 22.63
N GLY A 190 22.12 -7.02 23.04
CA GLY A 190 21.73 -8.12 22.14
C GLY A 190 20.36 -7.90 21.49
N ARG A 191 19.46 -7.17 22.14
CA ARG A 191 18.12 -6.81 21.63
C ARG A 191 18.08 -5.51 20.84
N TYR A 192 19.17 -4.74 20.80
CA TYR A 192 19.22 -3.48 20.08
C TYR A 192 18.95 -3.60 18.57
N PRO A 193 19.49 -4.61 17.86
CA PRO A 193 19.18 -4.81 16.44
C PRO A 193 17.69 -5.10 16.18
N ASP A 194 17.03 -5.86 17.06
CA ASP A 194 15.60 -6.13 16.95
C ASP A 194 14.75 -4.88 17.18
N LYS A 195 15.19 -3.96 18.05
CA LYS A 195 14.53 -2.66 18.27
C LYS A 195 14.60 -1.81 17.00
N ILE A 196 15.79 -1.71 16.38
CA ILE A 196 15.97 -0.96 15.12
C ILE A 196 15.13 -1.59 14.00
N ALA A 197 15.15 -2.92 13.85
CA ALA A 197 14.37 -3.59 12.82
C ALA A 197 12.87 -3.28 12.95
N LYS A 198 12.34 -3.33 14.18
CA LYS A 198 10.94 -2.96 14.46
C LYS A 198 10.66 -1.48 14.16
N GLU A 199 11.57 -0.58 14.50
CA GLU A 199 11.41 0.85 14.24
C GLU A 199 11.39 1.14 12.73
N LEU A 200 12.30 0.54 11.96
CA LEU A 200 12.31 0.64 10.50
C LEU A 200 11.05 0.05 9.87
N ASP A 201 10.57 -1.10 10.36
CA ASP A 201 9.31 -1.68 9.89
C ASP A 201 8.14 -0.74 10.16
N THR A 202 8.09 -0.07 11.31
CA THR A 202 7.04 0.92 11.60
C THR A 202 7.11 2.13 10.67
N GLU A 203 8.30 2.66 10.39
CA GLU A 203 8.48 3.77 9.44
C GLU A 203 8.01 3.37 8.03
N HIS A 204 8.40 2.18 7.57
CA HIS A 204 7.95 1.65 6.28
C HIS A 204 6.43 1.48 6.21
N VAL A 205 5.80 1.03 7.30
CA VAL A 205 4.33 0.94 7.39
C VAL A 205 3.68 2.32 7.33
N GLU A 206 4.25 3.33 8.01
CA GLU A 206 3.73 4.70 7.95
C GLU A 206 3.85 5.31 6.56
N ILE A 207 4.99 5.13 5.88
CA ILE A 207 5.19 5.60 4.50
C ILE A 207 4.19 4.93 3.57
N LYS A 208 4.02 3.60 3.69
CA LYS A 208 3.05 2.84 2.90
C LYS A 208 1.62 3.35 3.15
N LEU A 209 1.24 3.58 4.41
CA LEU A 209 -0.08 4.09 4.77
C LEU A 209 -0.34 5.49 4.17
N LYS A 210 0.65 6.39 4.21
CA LYS A 210 0.54 7.72 3.57
C LYS A 210 0.33 7.60 2.07
N ASN A 211 1.14 6.80 1.39
CA ASN A 211 1.05 6.60 -0.06
C ASN A 211 -0.31 6.01 -0.47
N GLU A 212 -0.79 5.00 0.26
CA GLU A 212 -2.09 4.38 -0.01
C GLU A 212 -3.24 5.36 0.27
N ASN A 213 -3.10 6.20 1.30
CA ASN A 213 -4.05 7.26 1.58
C ASN A 213 -4.13 8.31 0.46
N GLU A 214 -2.99 8.78 -0.04
CA GLU A 214 -2.93 9.74 -1.14
C GLU A 214 -3.61 9.19 -2.40
N LYS A 215 -3.37 7.91 -2.73
CA LYS A 215 -4.06 7.25 -3.84
C LYS A 215 -5.58 7.18 -3.63
N LEU A 216 -6.03 6.88 -2.41
CA LEU A 216 -7.46 6.85 -2.09
C LEU A 216 -8.09 8.24 -2.27
N GLU A 217 -7.43 9.30 -1.80
CA GLU A 217 -7.90 10.68 -1.92
C GLU A 217 -7.91 11.19 -3.36
N ASN A 218 -7.01 10.68 -4.21
CA ASN A 218 -7.02 10.98 -5.65
C ASN A 218 -8.21 10.35 -6.36
N ILE A 219 -8.60 9.13 -5.98
CA ILE A 219 -9.76 8.43 -6.57
C ILE A 219 -11.08 8.97 -6.00
N PHE A 220 -11.13 9.24 -4.70
CA PHE A 220 -12.31 9.73 -3.99
C PHE A 220 -12.01 11.04 -3.27
N PRO A 221 -12.08 12.20 -3.96
CA PRO A 221 -11.75 13.50 -3.37
C PRO A 221 -12.57 13.84 -2.11
N GLN A 222 -13.76 13.26 -1.95
CA GLN A 222 -14.58 13.38 -0.75
C GLN A 222 -13.91 12.84 0.51
N THR A 223 -12.94 11.92 0.41
CA THR A 223 -12.23 11.38 1.58
C THR A 223 -11.15 12.32 2.12
N LYS A 224 -10.95 13.48 1.50
CA LYS A 224 -10.12 14.57 2.05
C LYS A 224 -10.81 15.27 3.22
N ASP A 225 -12.14 15.37 3.17
CA ASP A 225 -12.93 15.89 4.29
C ASP A 225 -13.07 14.79 5.35
N PRO A 226 -12.63 15.02 6.59
CA PRO A 226 -12.70 14.04 7.68
C PRO A 226 -14.12 13.52 7.96
N ALA A 227 -15.15 14.36 7.84
CA ALA A 227 -16.53 13.93 8.12
C ALA A 227 -17.04 12.99 7.03
N GLN A 228 -16.75 13.30 5.78
CA GLN A 228 -17.13 12.46 4.64
C GLN A 228 -16.29 11.17 4.60
N ARG A 229 -15.01 11.26 4.96
CA ARG A 229 -14.12 10.11 5.11
C ARG A 229 -14.65 9.13 6.15
N GLU A 230 -15.03 9.60 7.33
CA GLU A 230 -15.65 8.76 8.35
C GLU A 230 -16.90 8.05 7.83
N SER A 231 -17.78 8.78 7.14
CA SER A 231 -18.99 8.19 6.55
C SER A 231 -18.66 7.12 5.48
N PHE A 232 -17.62 7.36 4.67
CA PHE A 232 -17.14 6.44 3.65
C PHE A 232 -16.68 5.11 4.27
N PHE A 233 -15.81 5.18 5.28
CA PHE A 233 -15.34 3.98 5.98
C PHE A 233 -16.49 3.27 6.70
N GLN A 234 -17.38 3.98 7.41
CA GLN A 234 -18.52 3.34 8.06
C GLN A 234 -19.40 2.56 7.08
N ASN A 235 -19.59 3.07 5.88
CA ASN A 235 -20.38 2.38 4.87
C ASN A 235 -19.66 1.14 4.33
N ILE A 236 -18.34 1.20 4.13
CA ILE A 236 -17.51 0.05 3.79
C ILE A 236 -17.56 -1.02 4.87
N PHE A 237 -17.39 -0.66 6.15
CA PHE A 237 -17.49 -1.59 7.29
C PHE A 237 -18.84 -2.30 7.34
N LYS A 238 -19.94 -1.58 7.11
CA LYS A 238 -21.30 -2.16 7.05
C LYS A 238 -21.45 -3.19 5.93
N ILE A 239 -20.76 -2.99 4.80
CA ILE A 239 -20.81 -3.92 3.67
C ILE A 239 -19.89 -5.12 3.92
N GLY A 240 -18.67 -4.92 4.41
CA GLY A 240 -17.78 -6.02 4.78
C GLY A 240 -18.44 -6.98 5.77
N LYS A 241 -19.11 -6.45 6.80
CA LYS A 241 -19.87 -7.26 7.76
C LYS A 241 -21.02 -8.06 7.12
N LYS A 242 -21.67 -7.52 6.08
CA LYS A 242 -22.72 -8.25 5.34
C LYS A 242 -22.15 -9.36 4.45
N ILE A 243 -20.93 -9.18 3.95
CA ILE A 243 -20.24 -10.15 3.09
C ILE A 243 -19.57 -11.25 3.93
N GLY A 244 -19.27 -10.98 5.21
CA GLY A 244 -18.76 -11.97 6.17
C GLY A 244 -17.40 -11.62 6.78
N PHE A 245 -16.84 -10.45 6.49
CA PHE A 245 -15.59 -9.99 7.11
C PHE A 245 -15.78 -9.70 8.60
N GLN A 246 -14.77 -10.06 9.39
CA GLN A 246 -14.67 -9.70 10.80
C GLN A 246 -14.23 -8.24 10.95
N GLU A 247 -14.55 -7.65 12.10
CA GLU A 247 -14.22 -6.24 12.37
C GLU A 247 -12.70 -6.02 12.46
N GLU A 248 -11.96 -7.00 12.98
CA GLU A 248 -10.51 -6.98 13.10
C GLU A 248 -9.82 -7.02 11.73
N GLU A 249 -10.29 -7.87 10.83
CA GLU A 249 -9.78 -7.97 9.46
C GLU A 249 -9.94 -6.64 8.73
N MET A 250 -11.10 -6.01 8.88
CA MET A 250 -11.43 -4.75 8.22
C MET A 250 -10.61 -3.57 8.74
N LYS A 251 -10.18 -3.58 10.01
CA LYS A 251 -9.31 -2.56 10.60
C LYS A 251 -7.88 -2.62 10.04
N ASN A 252 -7.44 -3.79 9.63
CA ASN A 252 -6.10 -4.02 9.10
C ASN A 252 -5.98 -3.76 7.58
N ILE A 253 -7.07 -3.36 6.92
CA ILE A 253 -7.06 -3.05 5.49
C ILE A 253 -6.39 -1.69 5.25
N ILE A 254 -5.19 -1.73 4.68
CA ILE A 254 -4.41 -0.55 4.29
C ILE A 254 -4.51 -0.29 2.77
N ASP A 255 -4.73 -1.33 1.97
CA ASP A 255 -4.73 -1.25 0.51
C ASP A 255 -5.94 -0.46 -0.02
N HIS A 256 -5.66 0.68 -0.69
CA HIS A 256 -6.71 1.54 -1.24
C HIS A 256 -7.57 0.83 -2.28
N ARG A 257 -7.03 -0.15 -3.02
CA ARG A 257 -7.75 -0.89 -4.07
C ARG A 257 -8.89 -1.70 -3.48
N LEU A 258 -8.68 -2.29 -2.30
CA LEU A 258 -9.71 -3.05 -1.61
C LEU A 258 -10.84 -2.14 -1.12
N LEU A 259 -10.50 -0.94 -0.65
CA LEU A 259 -11.49 0.08 -0.26
C LEU A 259 -12.30 0.57 -1.45
N VAL A 260 -11.65 0.77 -2.61
CA VAL A 260 -12.31 1.11 -3.88
C VAL A 260 -13.28 0.01 -4.31
N LEU A 261 -12.85 -1.25 -4.27
CA LEU A 261 -13.68 -2.40 -4.58
C LEU A 261 -14.89 -2.47 -3.65
N ALA A 262 -14.69 -2.32 -2.35
CA ALA A 262 -15.76 -2.35 -1.36
C ALA A 262 -16.79 -1.22 -1.58
N HIS A 263 -16.32 -0.03 -1.97
CA HIS A 263 -17.19 1.09 -2.31
C HIS A 263 -18.06 0.79 -3.54
N TYR A 264 -17.49 0.22 -4.60
CA TYR A 264 -18.28 -0.17 -5.77
C TYR A 264 -19.23 -1.33 -5.49
N ALA A 265 -18.81 -2.30 -4.67
CA ALA A 265 -19.68 -3.37 -4.21
C ALA A 265 -20.89 -2.82 -3.44
N GLN A 266 -20.69 -1.80 -2.60
CA GLN A 266 -21.77 -1.10 -1.91
C GLN A 266 -22.77 -0.50 -2.91
N LEU A 267 -22.30 0.26 -3.90
CA LEU A 267 -23.13 0.89 -4.92
C LEU A 267 -23.94 -0.15 -5.71
N GLY A 268 -23.29 -1.26 -6.08
CA GLY A 268 -23.94 -2.39 -6.75
C GLY A 268 -25.08 -2.99 -5.93
N LEU A 269 -24.82 -3.28 -4.64
CA LEU A 269 -25.84 -3.82 -3.72
C LEU A 269 -27.00 -2.85 -3.49
N GLN A 270 -26.73 -1.54 -3.43
CA GLN A 270 -27.78 -0.52 -3.32
C GLN A 270 -28.64 -0.45 -4.59
N SER A 271 -28.00 -0.48 -5.76
CA SER A 271 -28.71 -0.49 -7.05
C SER A 271 -29.59 -1.72 -7.23
N GLN A 272 -29.11 -2.90 -6.82
CA GLN A 272 -29.90 -4.14 -6.84
C GLN A 272 -31.15 -4.05 -5.97
N LYS A 273 -31.04 -3.49 -4.76
CA LYS A 273 -32.20 -3.30 -3.86
C LYS A 273 -33.21 -2.34 -4.43
N ILE A 274 -32.76 -1.19 -4.95
CA ILE A 274 -33.64 -0.21 -5.59
C ILE A 274 -34.35 -0.85 -6.78
N SER A 275 -33.62 -1.59 -7.61
CA SER A 275 -34.19 -2.30 -8.76
C SER A 275 -35.26 -3.28 -8.31
N GLU A 276 -34.97 -4.13 -7.32
CA GLU A 276 -35.93 -5.11 -6.80
C GLU A 276 -37.18 -4.45 -6.22
N ASP A 277 -37.03 -3.33 -5.50
CA ASP A 277 -38.16 -2.56 -4.96
C ASP A 277 -38.99 -1.90 -6.06
N VAL A 278 -38.36 -1.41 -7.12
CA VAL A 278 -39.05 -0.90 -8.31
C VAL A 278 -39.80 -2.03 -9.02
N TYR A 279 -39.17 -3.20 -9.22
CA TYR A 279 -39.82 -4.38 -9.77
C TYR A 279 -41.04 -4.81 -8.94
N ARG A 280 -40.91 -4.87 -7.61
CA ARG A 280 -42.03 -5.15 -6.70
C ARG A 280 -43.16 -4.13 -6.85
N LYS A 281 -42.84 -2.83 -6.91
CA LYS A 281 -43.83 -1.76 -7.07
C LYS A 281 -44.55 -1.77 -8.42
N ILE A 282 -43.88 -2.21 -9.50
CA ILE A 282 -44.46 -2.28 -10.85
C ILE A 282 -45.28 -3.56 -11.03
N ARG A 283 -44.81 -4.71 -10.50
CA ARG A 283 -45.49 -6.01 -10.65
C ARG A 283 -46.93 -6.01 -10.10
N HIS A 284 -47.18 -5.25 -9.04
CA HIS A 284 -48.49 -5.16 -8.41
C HIS A 284 -49.39 -4.04 -8.96
N LYS A 285 -48.91 -3.26 -9.94
CA LYS A 285 -49.75 -2.26 -10.62
C LYS A 285 -50.37 -2.89 -11.86
N PRO A 286 -51.70 -2.77 -12.07
CA PRO A 286 -52.32 -3.22 -13.31
C PRO A 286 -51.66 -2.50 -14.48
N SER A 287 -51.40 -3.22 -15.58
CA SER A 287 -50.82 -2.60 -16.77
C SER A 287 -51.73 -1.45 -17.16
N VAL A 288 -51.18 -0.24 -17.21
CA VAL A 288 -51.90 0.89 -17.77
C VAL A 288 -52.07 0.55 -19.25
N SER A 289 -53.21 -0.05 -19.61
CA SER A 289 -53.69 -0.03 -20.99
C SER A 289 -53.62 1.42 -21.39
N SER A 290 -52.71 1.74 -22.31
CA SER A 290 -52.57 3.07 -22.89
C SER A 290 -53.96 3.61 -23.15
N VAL A 291 -54.41 4.56 -22.32
CA VAL A 291 -55.68 5.26 -22.57
C VAL A 291 -55.48 5.98 -23.90
N PRO A 292 -56.23 5.63 -24.97
CA PRO A 292 -56.07 6.28 -26.25
C PRO A 292 -56.81 7.60 -26.20
N ASN A 293 -56.32 8.55 -25.40
CA ASN A 293 -56.85 9.92 -25.43
C ASN A 293 -55.87 10.92 -24.79
N ARG A 294 -54.68 11.02 -25.38
CA ARG A 294 -53.98 12.32 -25.42
C ARG A 294 -54.23 12.88 -26.80
N LYS A 295 -54.97 13.99 -26.84
CA LYS A 295 -55.28 14.79 -28.03
C LYS A 295 -54.08 14.77 -28.97
N LYS A 296 -54.19 13.98 -30.06
CA LYS A 296 -53.18 13.97 -31.11
C LYS A 296 -53.08 15.41 -31.61
N SER A 297 -51.91 15.97 -31.40
CA SER A 297 -51.48 17.27 -31.87
C SER A 297 -52.06 17.56 -33.25
N SER A 298 -52.68 18.74 -33.38
CA SER A 298 -53.12 19.37 -34.63
C SER A 298 -52.11 19.20 -35.79
N ASN A 299 -50.82 19.04 -35.46
CA ASN A 299 -49.75 18.83 -36.42
C ASN A 299 -49.81 17.52 -37.20
N HIS A 300 -50.37 16.42 -36.68
CA HIS A 300 -50.37 15.16 -37.43
C HIS A 300 -51.28 15.22 -38.67
N HIS A 301 -52.45 15.87 -38.55
CA HIS A 301 -53.31 16.08 -39.71
C HIS A 301 -52.63 16.97 -40.76
N ARG A 302 -51.95 18.04 -40.33
CA ARG A 302 -51.21 18.95 -41.22
C ARG A 302 -50.08 18.24 -41.98
N ILE A 303 -49.31 17.38 -41.30
CA ILE A 303 -48.25 16.60 -41.94
C ILE A 303 -48.82 15.61 -42.97
N THR A 304 -49.91 14.92 -42.64
CA THR A 304 -50.53 13.96 -43.58
C THR A 304 -51.20 14.65 -44.77
N SER A 305 -51.75 15.85 -44.60
CA SER A 305 -52.35 16.62 -45.69
C SER A 305 -51.28 17.20 -46.61
N GLN A 306 -50.18 17.72 -46.06
CA GLN A 306 -49.03 18.22 -46.84
C GLN A 306 -48.39 17.11 -47.68
N GLN A 307 -48.18 15.93 -47.11
CA GLN A 307 -47.64 14.77 -47.85
C GLN A 307 -48.54 14.37 -49.03
N ARG A 308 -49.86 14.45 -48.87
CA ARG A 308 -50.81 14.17 -49.95
C ARG A 308 -50.83 15.27 -51.02
N ALA A 309 -50.71 16.53 -50.63
CA ALA A 309 -50.61 17.66 -51.57
C ALA A 309 -49.34 17.55 -52.43
N ILE A 310 -48.20 17.24 -51.82
CA ILE A 310 -46.93 17.01 -52.52
C ILE A 310 -47.04 15.84 -53.50
N GLN A 311 -47.66 14.72 -53.10
CA GLN A 311 -47.84 13.56 -53.98
C GLN A 311 -48.77 13.85 -55.17
N LYS A 312 -49.78 14.71 -55.00
CA LYS A 312 -50.65 15.13 -56.11
C LYS A 312 -49.89 16.01 -57.08
N LEU A 313 -49.15 17.00 -56.59
CA LEU A 313 -48.28 17.84 -57.42
C LEU A 313 -47.26 17.02 -58.21
N GLN A 314 -46.61 16.04 -57.58
CA GLN A 314 -45.66 15.15 -58.26
C GLN A 314 -46.31 14.34 -59.39
N LYS A 315 -47.60 14.01 -59.28
CA LYS A 315 -48.33 13.23 -60.29
C LYS A 315 -48.94 14.10 -61.38
N SER A 316 -49.48 15.26 -61.03
CA SER A 316 -50.22 16.12 -61.95
C SER A 316 -49.36 17.21 -62.59
N GLY A 317 -48.29 17.66 -61.92
CA GLY A 317 -47.48 18.81 -62.32
C GLY A 317 -48.25 20.14 -62.40
N SER A 318 -49.48 20.19 -61.90
CA SER A 318 -50.38 21.33 -62.06
C SER A 318 -50.02 22.46 -61.10
N PHE A 319 -50.02 23.70 -61.61
CA PHE A 319 -49.81 24.90 -60.80
C PHE A 319 -50.83 25.04 -59.66
N TYR A 320 -52.09 24.62 -59.89
CA TYR A 320 -53.13 24.69 -58.87
C TYR A 320 -52.86 23.75 -57.68
N ASP A 321 -52.26 22.58 -57.93
CA ASP A 321 -51.90 21.63 -56.87
C ASP A 321 -50.69 22.10 -56.04
N ALA A 322 -49.86 23.01 -56.59
CA ALA A 322 -48.76 23.61 -55.87
C ALA A 322 -49.21 24.65 -54.83
N LEU A 323 -50.38 25.28 -55.03
CA LEU A 323 -50.94 26.26 -54.10
C LEU A 323 -51.53 25.60 -52.83
N ASP A 324 -51.86 24.32 -52.90
CA ASP A 324 -52.38 23.54 -51.76
C ASP A 324 -51.27 23.10 -50.78
N ILE A 325 -50.00 23.38 -51.08
CA ILE A 325 -48.86 23.07 -50.22
C ILE A 325 -48.55 24.27 -49.31
N ASP A 326 -48.67 24.06 -48.00
CA ASP A 326 -48.29 25.04 -46.98
C ASP A 326 -46.77 24.95 -46.73
N PHE A 327 -46.01 26.00 -47.11
CA PHE A 327 -44.54 26.07 -47.01
C PHE A 327 -44.03 26.76 -45.73
N VAL A 328 -44.92 27.13 -44.81
CA VAL A 328 -44.63 27.80 -43.53
C VAL A 328 -44.57 26.77 -42.40
#